data_AF-A0AAN9W0W9-F1
#
_entry.id   AF-A0AAN9W0W9-F1
#
_cell.length_a   1.000
_cell.length_b   1.000
_cell.length_c   1.000
_cell.angle_alpha   90.00
_cell.angle_beta   90.00
_cell.angle_gamma   90.00
#
_symmetry.space_group_name_H-M   'P 1'
#
loop_
_entity.id
_entity.type
_entity.pdbx_description
1 polymer ?
#
loop_
_entity_poly.entity_id
_entity_poly.type
_entity_poly.pdbx_seq_one_letter_code
_entity_poly.pdbx_strand_id
1 'polypeptide(L)'
;MHEFLKQKRISIPSVLPTIILPTARRPRKSTIFASRLFSCCVVQVVSMLWKGAKCVCRLKDVLFHRRFLSWSKKGTTDYNNVVDGLKNVYREKLLPLEETYRFHDFHSPMLYDSDFEAKPLVLFMGQYSTGKTTLIKYLLDSDYLGMRIGPEPTTDRFVAVMHDERETIIPGNAVVVDASKQFRPLAKFGNNFLNRFECSTLNNDVLKSISLIDTPGILSGEKQRVNRGYDFTGVLEWFGERVDRIVLLFDAHKLDISDEFRRCIEVLRKHDDKIRIILNKADKINQQQLMRVYGALMWSLGKILDTPEATRVYVGSFWDEPLTFDENRRLFENEEQDLLLDLQSLPRNATLRKLSDLSKRARLAKAHAYLMSHLKRNMPFLGKEKAKARLIGDLAQIYHDVQVQHQMSPGDFPDVKKMQDMLSRFDFDKLKSLKPKLVNKADEMLTDISKIMAMIPDERVQSGPSVDSGAFSAVSDTTSPFGIESEGINEGKGETEWVVNRYRSTFDSLFDTLNPVDGKLSRTAAKTALVKSKLPSGILGRIYQLSDVDQDGLLSKDEFALAMHLVNIKLSGHELPSELPSHLVPPSHRSAS
;
A
#
# COMPACT_ATOMS: atom_id res chain seq x y z
N MET A 1 40.24 -23.01 27.75
CA MET A 1 40.38 -21.74 27.02
C MET A 1 40.20 -20.58 28.01
N HIS A 2 41.19 -19.99 28.68
CA HIS A 2 42.64 -19.96 28.50
C HIS A 2 43.14 -19.59 27.09
N GLU A 3 43.88 -18.48 27.02
CA GLU A 3 44.55 -17.90 25.85
C GLU A 3 43.67 -17.55 24.64
N PHE A 4 43.27 -16.28 24.53
CA PHE A 4 43.37 -15.47 23.30
C PHE A 4 43.08 -13.96 23.53
N LEU A 5 43.78 -13.31 24.47
CA LEU A 5 43.69 -11.84 24.69
C LEU A 5 45.05 -11.18 24.96
N LYS A 6 45.74 -10.84 23.87
CA LYS A 6 46.97 -10.01 23.72
C LYS A 6 47.21 -9.94 22.19
N GLN A 7 47.44 -8.82 21.50
CA GLN A 7 47.77 -7.43 21.86
C GLN A 7 47.17 -6.45 20.82
N LYS A 8 46.76 -5.24 21.25
CA LYS A 8 47.17 -3.95 20.65
C LYS A 8 46.71 -2.78 21.54
N ARG A 9 47.66 -1.96 22.01
CA ARG A 9 47.44 -0.71 22.76
C ARG A 9 47.74 0.50 21.86
N ILE A 10 47.37 1.68 22.39
CA ILE A 10 47.68 3.07 21.95
C ILE A 10 46.68 3.62 20.92
N SER A 11 46.00 4.77 21.11
CA SER A 11 45.74 5.59 22.33
C SER A 11 44.64 6.64 22.03
N ILE A 12 43.88 7.10 23.04
CA ILE A 12 42.92 8.22 22.92
C ILE A 12 43.07 9.17 24.13
N PRO A 13 43.26 10.49 23.95
CA PRO A 13 43.25 11.46 25.04
C PRO A 13 41.84 11.96 25.34
N SER A 14 41.48 12.02 26.63
CA SER A 14 40.23 12.58 27.13
C SER A 14 40.41 14.04 27.57
N VAL A 15 39.58 14.95 27.07
CA VAL A 15 39.45 16.31 27.61
C VAL A 15 37.96 16.71 27.65
N LEU A 16 37.45 16.91 28.87
CA LEU A 16 36.17 17.55 29.16
C LEU A 16 36.44 18.85 29.91
N PRO A 17 35.90 20.00 29.49
CA PRO A 17 35.86 21.20 30.31
C PRO A 17 34.53 21.28 31.08
N THR A 18 34.62 21.30 32.39
CA THR A 18 33.52 21.66 33.30
C THR A 18 33.22 23.16 33.13
N ILE A 19 31.96 23.55 32.89
CA ILE A 19 31.54 24.96 32.89
C ILE A 19 30.67 25.24 34.11
N ILE A 20 31.11 26.19 34.92
CA ILE A 20 30.51 26.63 36.18
C ILE A 20 29.58 27.83 35.90
N LEU A 21 28.39 27.82 36.49
CA LEU A 21 27.46 28.96 36.51
C LEU A 21 27.96 30.10 37.41
N PRO A 22 27.81 31.37 36.99
CA PRO A 22 27.84 32.50 37.92
C PRO A 22 26.52 33.27 37.97
N THR A 23 25.94 33.40 39.17
CA THR A 23 24.79 34.26 39.45
C THR A 23 25.20 35.68 39.84
N ALA A 24 24.63 36.67 39.13
CA ALA A 24 24.26 38.02 39.58
C ALA A 24 25.27 38.97 40.27
N ARG A 25 25.45 40.18 39.69
CA ARG A 25 25.34 41.48 40.39
C ARG A 25 25.13 42.67 39.43
N ARG A 26 24.30 43.63 39.85
CA ARG A 26 23.98 44.94 39.21
C ARG A 26 24.96 46.03 39.73
N PRO A 27 25.20 47.20 39.06
CA PRO A 27 24.29 48.37 39.22
C PRO A 27 24.25 49.49 38.11
N ARG A 28 23.07 50.15 37.99
CA ARG A 28 22.82 51.62 37.74
C ARG A 28 23.40 52.29 36.46
N LYS A 29 22.78 53.31 35.83
CA LYS A 29 21.46 53.99 35.92
C LYS A 29 21.22 54.86 34.65
N SER A 30 19.93 55.03 34.28
CA SER A 30 19.29 56.26 33.70
C SER A 30 19.56 56.60 32.21
N THR A 31 18.65 57.14 31.38
CA THR A 31 17.23 57.56 31.48
C THR A 31 16.60 57.50 30.07
N ILE A 32 15.39 56.97 29.84
CA ILE A 32 14.12 57.70 29.52
C ILE A 32 13.11 56.59 29.09
N PHE A 33 11.83 56.69 29.48
CA PHE A 33 10.83 55.64 29.20
C PHE A 33 9.54 56.21 28.58
N ALA A 34 9.21 55.70 27.40
CA ALA A 34 7.90 55.71 26.74
C ALA A 34 7.88 54.46 25.81
N SER A 35 6.82 53.68 25.64
CA SER A 35 5.41 53.85 26.04
C SER A 35 4.66 52.50 26.14
N ARG A 36 3.56 52.49 26.91
CA ARG A 36 2.36 51.63 26.87
C ARG A 36 2.48 50.09 26.73
N LEU A 37 2.06 49.41 27.80
CA LEU A 37 1.57 48.02 27.84
C LEU A 37 0.04 47.97 27.78
N PHE A 38 -0.50 46.99 27.06
CA PHE A 38 -1.85 46.38 27.16
C PHE A 38 -1.70 44.97 26.53
N SER A 39 -2.40 43.90 26.93
CA SER A 39 -3.61 43.77 27.75
C SER A 39 -3.58 42.44 28.55
N CYS A 40 -4.32 42.35 29.65
CA CYS A 40 -4.55 41.09 30.38
C CYS A 40 -5.97 41.03 30.96
N CYS A 41 -6.43 39.80 31.23
CA CYS A 41 -7.78 39.32 31.54
C CYS A 41 -8.60 39.96 32.70
N VAL A 42 -9.87 39.49 32.78
CA VAL A 42 -10.88 39.57 33.87
C VAL A 42 -11.49 41.00 34.05
N VAL A 43 -12.80 41.28 34.26
CA VAL A 43 -13.86 40.70 35.14
C VAL A 43 -15.31 41.12 34.71
N GLN A 44 -16.28 40.18 34.82
CA GLN A 44 -17.76 40.23 35.12
C GLN A 44 -18.78 41.31 34.63
N VAL A 45 -20.00 40.79 34.34
CA VAL A 45 -21.38 41.20 34.79
C VAL A 45 -21.88 42.64 34.56
N VAL A 46 -23.03 42.76 33.86
CA VAL A 46 -24.34 43.23 34.36
C VAL A 46 -25.44 42.84 33.37
N SER A 47 -26.57 42.35 33.88
CA SER A 47 -27.82 42.13 33.13
C SER A 47 -28.93 43.04 33.72
N MET A 48 -30.01 43.25 32.95
CA MET A 48 -31.28 43.90 33.30
C MET A 48 -31.38 45.45 33.36
N LEU A 49 -32.51 45.93 32.81
CA LEU A 49 -33.17 47.25 32.95
C LEU A 49 -32.41 48.46 32.34
N TRP A 50 -32.90 49.18 31.32
CA TRP A 50 -34.17 49.93 31.30
C TRP A 50 -34.57 50.36 29.87
N LYS A 51 -35.76 49.94 29.43
CA LYS A 51 -36.84 50.81 28.90
C LYS A 51 -36.46 52.22 28.41
N GLY A 52 -36.54 52.45 27.10
CA GLY A 52 -36.58 53.79 26.46
C GLY A 52 -36.97 53.65 24.99
N ALA A 53 -38.10 54.24 24.57
CA ALA A 53 -38.72 53.93 23.28
C ALA A 53 -38.36 54.89 22.14
N LYS A 54 -38.19 54.31 20.94
CA LYS A 54 -38.35 54.90 19.60
C LYS A 54 -37.62 56.22 19.28
N CYS A 55 -36.61 56.13 18.41
CA CYS A 55 -36.40 57.14 17.37
C CYS A 55 -36.13 56.45 16.02
N VAL A 56 -36.68 57.01 14.94
CA VAL A 56 -36.63 56.47 13.58
C VAL A 56 -35.42 57.04 12.84
N CYS A 57 -34.51 56.20 12.35
CA CYS A 57 -33.49 56.63 11.39
C CYS A 57 -33.17 55.55 10.34
N ARG A 58 -32.96 56.04 9.11
CA ARG A 58 -33.02 55.34 7.81
C ARG A 58 -31.94 54.26 7.59
N LEU A 59 -32.28 53.34 6.68
CA LEU A 59 -31.41 52.41 5.95
C LEU A 59 -30.05 53.00 5.47
N LYS A 60 -29.04 53.07 6.34
CA LYS A 60 -27.61 53.04 6.00
C LYS A 60 -26.80 52.60 7.23
N ASP A 61 -26.69 51.29 7.48
CA ASP A 61 -25.57 50.66 8.26
C ASP A 61 -25.62 49.12 8.40
N VAL A 62 -26.20 48.38 7.44
CA VAL A 62 -26.17 46.90 7.44
C VAL A 62 -24.90 46.33 6.77
N LEU A 63 -24.02 47.19 6.26
CA LEU A 63 -22.86 46.81 5.43
C LEU A 63 -21.57 46.51 6.20
N PHE A 64 -21.50 46.77 7.50
CA PHE A 64 -20.24 46.61 8.27
C PHE A 64 -20.12 45.30 9.07
N HIS A 65 -21.22 44.60 9.37
CA HIS A 65 -21.16 43.35 10.15
C HIS A 65 -21.14 42.06 9.30
N ARG A 66 -21.53 42.12 8.02
CA ARG A 66 -21.43 40.97 7.11
C ARG A 66 -20.00 40.68 6.61
N ARG A 67 -19.04 41.58 6.87
CA ARG A 67 -17.66 41.51 6.37
C ARG A 67 -16.64 40.95 7.37
N PHE A 68 -17.04 40.72 8.63
CA PHE A 68 -16.17 40.15 9.67
C PHE A 68 -16.43 38.66 9.92
N LEU A 69 -17.66 38.17 9.73
CA LEU A 69 -17.95 36.72 9.78
C LEU A 69 -17.50 35.96 8.51
N SER A 70 -17.16 36.65 7.41
CA SER A 70 -16.62 36.03 6.19
C SER A 70 -15.08 35.95 6.17
N TRP A 71 -14.39 36.32 7.26
CA TRP A 71 -12.92 36.36 7.31
C TRP A 71 -12.29 35.38 8.31
N SER A 72 -13.11 34.63 9.06
CA SER A 72 -12.67 33.55 9.97
C SER A 72 -12.87 32.13 9.40
N LYS A 73 -13.11 32.00 8.08
CA LYS A 73 -13.18 30.73 7.34
C LYS A 73 -12.19 30.65 6.17
N LYS A 74 -10.98 31.20 6.35
CA LYS A 74 -9.81 30.92 5.50
C LYS A 74 -8.75 30.23 6.35
N GLY A 75 -8.82 28.89 6.45
CA GLY A 75 -7.90 28.10 7.28
C GLY A 75 -7.94 26.60 6.99
N THR A 76 -9.10 26.08 6.58
CA THR A 76 -9.27 24.70 6.11
C THR A 76 -9.93 24.73 4.73
N THR A 77 -9.18 24.35 3.71
CA THR A 77 -9.74 23.93 2.43
C THR A 77 -10.36 22.56 2.61
N ASP A 78 -11.69 22.50 2.74
CA ASP A 78 -12.42 21.24 2.57
C ASP A 78 -12.22 20.79 1.12
N TYR A 79 -11.49 19.69 0.94
CA TYR A 79 -11.33 19.05 -0.36
C TYR A 79 -12.36 17.93 -0.48
N ASN A 80 -13.19 17.96 -1.53
CA ASN A 80 -14.19 16.90 -1.78
C ASN A 80 -13.53 15.53 -2.05
N ASN A 81 -12.27 15.51 -2.51
CA ASN A 81 -11.48 14.32 -2.77
C ASN A 81 -9.99 14.66 -2.58
N VAL A 82 -9.21 13.71 -2.05
CA VAL A 82 -7.74 13.79 -1.89
C VAL A 82 -7.04 14.11 -3.22
N VAL A 83 -7.51 13.55 -4.33
CA VAL A 83 -6.95 13.77 -5.67
C VAL A 83 -7.10 15.23 -6.12
N ASP A 84 -8.23 15.87 -5.84
CA ASP A 84 -8.44 17.28 -6.19
C ASP A 84 -7.68 18.21 -5.25
N GLY A 85 -7.52 17.83 -3.98
CA GLY A 85 -6.61 18.49 -3.05
C GLY A 85 -5.17 18.52 -3.57
N LEU A 86 -4.67 17.38 -4.06
CA LEU A 86 -3.35 17.27 -4.70
C LEU A 86 -3.20 18.19 -5.92
N LYS A 87 -4.16 18.18 -6.87
CA LYS A 87 -4.15 19.07 -8.05
C LYS A 87 -4.09 20.54 -7.66
N ASN A 88 -4.94 20.95 -6.71
CA ASN A 88 -5.06 22.34 -6.28
C ASN A 88 -3.79 22.80 -5.56
N VAL A 89 -3.24 21.98 -4.64
CA VAL A 89 -1.96 22.28 -3.97
C VAL A 89 -0.82 22.40 -4.98
N TYR A 90 -0.72 21.51 -5.98
CA TYR A 90 0.27 21.63 -7.04
C TYR A 90 0.13 22.95 -7.82
N ARG A 91 -1.08 23.24 -8.33
CA ARG A 91 -1.39 24.41 -9.17
C ARG A 91 -1.19 25.75 -8.43
N GLU A 92 -1.63 25.86 -7.19
CA GLU A 92 -1.59 27.13 -6.46
C GLU A 92 -0.24 27.42 -5.76
N LYS A 93 0.50 26.37 -5.38
CA LYS A 93 1.67 26.49 -4.51
C LYS A 93 3.00 26.09 -5.19
N LEU A 94 3.04 25.05 -6.02
CA LEU A 94 4.29 24.58 -6.65
C LEU A 94 4.48 25.07 -8.08
N LEU A 95 3.47 24.94 -8.95
CA LEU A 95 3.56 25.30 -10.37
C LEU A 95 4.10 26.73 -10.59
N PRO A 96 3.69 27.78 -9.83
CA PRO A 96 4.23 29.13 -10.02
C PRO A 96 5.73 29.26 -9.69
N LEU A 97 6.26 28.39 -8.82
CA LEU A 97 7.69 28.27 -8.53
C LEU A 97 8.41 27.59 -9.71
N GLU A 98 7.87 26.47 -10.19
CA GLU A 98 8.41 25.69 -11.32
C GLU A 98 8.52 26.55 -12.59
N GLU A 99 7.44 27.25 -12.97
CA GLU A 99 7.43 28.18 -14.10
C GLU A 99 8.37 29.37 -13.92
N THR A 100 8.42 29.94 -12.70
CA THR A 100 9.26 31.11 -12.42
C THR A 100 10.74 30.79 -12.66
N TYR A 101 11.21 29.62 -12.20
CA TYR A 101 12.61 29.20 -12.25
C TYR A 101 12.93 28.18 -13.37
N ARG A 102 12.05 28.04 -14.37
CA ARG A 102 12.26 27.18 -15.55
C ARG A 102 12.54 25.71 -15.20
N PHE A 103 11.90 25.20 -14.14
CA PHE A 103 12.14 23.85 -13.63
C PHE A 103 11.98 22.75 -14.70
N HIS A 104 11.00 22.90 -15.58
CA HIS A 104 10.72 21.95 -16.66
C HIS A 104 11.81 21.84 -17.73
N ASP A 105 12.66 22.87 -17.86
CA ASP A 105 13.76 22.88 -18.83
C ASP A 105 14.97 22.04 -18.33
N PHE A 106 14.98 21.64 -17.04
CA PHE A 106 16.09 20.94 -16.38
C PHE A 106 15.68 19.57 -15.81
N HIS A 107 14.50 19.45 -15.20
CA HIS A 107 14.16 18.30 -14.34
C HIS A 107 13.07 17.42 -14.93
N SER A 108 11.81 17.85 -14.83
CA SER A 108 10.65 17.08 -15.26
C SER A 108 9.53 17.99 -15.77
N PRO A 109 8.71 17.52 -16.75
CA PRO A 109 7.64 18.31 -17.33
C PRO A 109 6.59 18.70 -16.30
N MET A 110 5.76 19.69 -16.64
CA MET A 110 4.57 20.06 -15.89
C MET A 110 3.65 18.84 -15.71
N LEU A 111 3.03 18.71 -14.53
CA LEU A 111 2.03 17.68 -14.27
C LEU A 111 0.65 18.15 -14.79
N TYR A 112 -0.04 17.27 -15.48
CA TYR A 112 -1.40 17.46 -15.98
C TYR A 112 -2.41 16.75 -15.05
N ASP A 113 -3.70 17.09 -15.17
CA ASP A 113 -4.75 16.49 -14.32
C ASP A 113 -4.82 14.97 -14.48
N SER A 114 -4.53 14.46 -15.68
CA SER A 114 -4.36 13.03 -15.99
C SER A 114 -3.32 12.32 -15.12
N ASP A 115 -2.23 13.00 -14.72
CA ASP A 115 -1.19 12.41 -13.87
C ASP A 115 -1.69 12.21 -12.42
N PHE A 116 -2.54 13.12 -11.96
CA PHE A 116 -3.21 13.02 -10.65
C PHE A 116 -4.37 12.03 -10.67
N GLU A 117 -5.15 11.98 -11.76
CA GLU A 117 -6.30 11.09 -11.96
C GLU A 117 -5.94 9.66 -12.37
N ALA A 118 -4.73 9.43 -12.88
CA ALA A 118 -4.27 8.10 -13.31
C ALA A 118 -4.46 7.05 -12.21
N LYS A 119 -5.27 6.03 -12.49
CA LYS A 119 -5.49 4.87 -11.63
C LYS A 119 -4.21 4.02 -11.56
N PRO A 120 -3.97 3.32 -10.44
CA PRO A 120 -2.85 2.40 -10.35
C PRO A 120 -2.92 1.30 -11.42
N LEU A 121 -1.79 0.99 -12.01
CA LEU A 121 -1.64 -0.06 -13.02
C LEU A 121 -1.07 -1.34 -12.41
N VAL A 122 -1.72 -2.47 -12.74
CA VAL A 122 -1.25 -3.83 -12.42
C VAL A 122 -0.83 -4.52 -13.71
N LEU A 123 0.43 -4.94 -13.78
CA LEU A 123 1.01 -5.63 -14.95
C LEU A 123 1.01 -7.14 -14.72
N PHE A 124 0.30 -7.91 -15.55
CA PHE A 124 0.29 -9.37 -15.49
C PHE A 124 1.27 -9.94 -16.51
N MET A 125 2.27 -10.68 -16.05
CA MET A 125 3.38 -11.15 -16.87
C MET A 125 3.70 -12.61 -16.56
N GLY A 126 4.08 -13.38 -17.57
CA GLY A 126 4.34 -14.81 -17.41
C GLY A 126 4.42 -15.54 -18.74
N GLN A 127 4.93 -16.77 -18.70
CA GLN A 127 5.05 -17.61 -19.90
C GLN A 127 3.68 -17.90 -20.55
N TYR A 128 3.73 -18.52 -21.71
CA TYR A 128 2.53 -18.98 -22.38
C TYR A 128 1.73 -20.00 -21.53
N SER A 129 0.39 -19.95 -21.59
CA SER A 129 -0.57 -20.79 -20.83
C SER A 129 -0.55 -20.68 -19.28
N THR A 130 0.18 -19.75 -18.66
CA THR A 130 0.22 -19.60 -17.18
C THR A 130 -1.07 -19.06 -16.53
N GLY A 131 -2.08 -18.70 -17.31
CA GLY A 131 -3.39 -18.26 -16.82
C GLY A 131 -3.54 -16.75 -16.55
N LYS A 132 -2.74 -15.88 -17.19
CA LYS A 132 -2.85 -14.40 -17.04
C LYS A 132 -4.25 -13.88 -17.33
N THR A 133 -4.76 -14.13 -18.54
CA THR A 133 -6.09 -13.72 -19.00
C THR A 133 -7.20 -14.33 -18.12
N THR A 134 -7.02 -15.58 -17.66
CA THR A 134 -7.94 -16.26 -16.73
C THR A 134 -7.96 -15.58 -15.36
N LEU A 135 -6.80 -15.25 -14.79
CA LEU A 135 -6.72 -14.50 -13.52
C LEU A 135 -7.34 -13.10 -13.65
N ILE A 136 -7.16 -12.42 -14.78
CA ILE A 136 -7.81 -11.12 -15.01
C ILE A 136 -9.34 -11.28 -15.07
N LYS A 137 -9.85 -12.29 -15.78
CA LYS A 137 -11.28 -12.63 -15.78
C LYS A 137 -11.79 -12.88 -14.35
N TYR A 138 -11.08 -13.71 -13.59
CA TYR A 138 -11.41 -14.08 -12.22
C TYR A 138 -11.48 -12.86 -11.29
N LEU A 139 -10.46 -11.99 -11.34
CA LEU A 139 -10.43 -10.75 -10.55
C LEU A 139 -11.56 -9.78 -10.90
N LEU A 140 -12.03 -9.77 -12.17
CA LEU A 140 -13.11 -8.91 -12.63
C LEU A 140 -14.51 -9.49 -12.38
N ASP A 141 -14.63 -10.81 -12.17
CA ASP A 141 -15.89 -11.58 -12.24
C ASP A 141 -16.68 -11.27 -13.52
N SER A 142 -15.97 -11.01 -14.62
CA SER A 142 -16.57 -10.67 -15.91
C SER A 142 -15.62 -10.96 -17.06
N ASP A 143 -16.20 -11.28 -18.22
CA ASP A 143 -15.45 -11.23 -19.46
C ASP A 143 -15.15 -9.77 -19.86
N TYR A 144 -14.17 -9.57 -20.73
CA TYR A 144 -13.82 -8.27 -21.32
C TYR A 144 -13.53 -8.43 -22.82
N LEU A 145 -13.88 -7.41 -23.61
CA LEU A 145 -13.70 -7.46 -25.07
C LEU A 145 -12.23 -7.65 -25.45
N GLY A 146 -11.99 -8.52 -26.43
CA GLY A 146 -10.65 -8.83 -26.93
C GLY A 146 -9.92 -9.94 -26.18
N MET A 147 -10.44 -10.43 -25.04
CA MET A 147 -9.82 -11.58 -24.36
C MET A 147 -9.82 -12.82 -25.26
N ARG A 148 -8.80 -13.66 -25.10
CA ARG A 148 -8.72 -14.97 -25.75
C ARG A 148 -8.12 -15.97 -24.76
N ILE A 149 -8.95 -16.88 -24.26
CA ILE A 149 -8.51 -18.00 -23.42
C ILE A 149 -8.49 -19.25 -24.30
N GLY A 150 -7.35 -19.92 -24.40
CA GLY A 150 -7.20 -21.15 -25.18
C GLY A 150 -5.88 -21.87 -24.93
N PRO A 151 -5.73 -23.12 -25.39
CA PRO A 151 -4.50 -23.90 -25.25
C PRO A 151 -3.42 -23.54 -26.28
N GLU A 152 -3.77 -22.88 -27.39
CA GLU A 152 -2.84 -22.34 -28.40
C GLU A 152 -2.45 -20.87 -28.13
N PRO A 153 -1.26 -20.38 -28.55
CA PRO A 153 -0.81 -19.00 -28.36
C PRO A 153 -1.78 -17.96 -28.94
N THR A 154 -2.67 -17.50 -28.07
CA THR A 154 -3.92 -16.79 -28.38
C THR A 154 -3.81 -15.29 -28.16
N THR A 155 -3.09 -14.87 -27.11
CA THR A 155 -2.82 -13.48 -26.77
C THR A 155 -1.44 -13.07 -27.30
N ASP A 156 -1.41 -12.43 -28.49
CA ASP A 156 -0.20 -11.85 -29.10
C ASP A 156 -0.07 -10.33 -28.87
N ARG A 157 -0.99 -9.76 -28.08
CA ARG A 157 -1.17 -8.32 -27.86
C ARG A 157 -1.03 -7.94 -26.39
N PHE A 158 -0.62 -6.70 -26.15
CA PHE A 158 -0.80 -6.04 -24.86
C PHE A 158 -2.23 -5.48 -24.80
N VAL A 159 -2.97 -5.82 -23.74
CA VAL A 159 -4.34 -5.34 -23.55
C VAL A 159 -4.42 -4.52 -22.26
N ALA A 160 -4.67 -3.22 -22.39
CA ALA A 160 -4.96 -2.34 -21.26
C ALA A 160 -6.45 -2.40 -20.93
N VAL A 161 -6.81 -3.17 -19.91
CA VAL A 161 -8.18 -3.31 -19.41
C VAL A 161 -8.47 -2.17 -18.42
N MET A 162 -9.42 -1.30 -18.78
CA MET A 162 -9.72 -0.06 -18.06
C MET A 162 -11.22 0.15 -17.89
N HIS A 163 -11.60 0.99 -16.91
CA HIS A 163 -12.99 1.39 -16.74
C HIS A 163 -13.41 2.45 -17.75
N ASP A 164 -14.63 2.28 -18.28
CA ASP A 164 -15.41 3.27 -19.01
C ASP A 164 -16.89 2.94 -18.79
N GLU A 165 -17.81 3.87 -19.06
CA GLU A 165 -19.25 3.57 -19.03
C GLU A 165 -19.66 2.67 -20.21
N ARG A 166 -18.87 2.66 -21.28
CA ARG A 166 -19.15 1.91 -22.52
C ARG A 166 -18.16 0.78 -22.73
N GLU A 167 -18.69 -0.38 -23.13
CA GLU A 167 -17.85 -1.51 -23.49
C GLU A 167 -17.27 -1.35 -24.91
N THR A 168 -15.97 -1.05 -25.04
CA THR A 168 -15.33 -0.82 -26.35
C THR A 168 -13.87 -1.30 -26.41
N ILE A 169 -13.39 -1.63 -27.62
CA ILE A 169 -11.96 -1.83 -27.90
C ILE A 169 -11.43 -0.60 -28.65
N ILE A 170 -10.37 0.01 -28.12
CA ILE A 170 -9.67 1.15 -28.71
C ILE A 170 -8.30 0.67 -29.23
N PRO A 171 -8.01 0.73 -30.55
CA PRO A 171 -6.71 0.33 -31.11
C PRO A 171 -5.56 1.22 -30.62
N GLY A 172 -4.37 0.65 -30.42
CA GLY A 172 -3.21 1.32 -29.82
C GLY A 172 -2.83 2.65 -30.48
N ASN A 173 -2.97 2.77 -31.81
CA ASN A 173 -2.75 4.02 -32.54
C ASN A 173 -3.67 5.17 -32.09
N ALA A 174 -4.89 4.88 -31.65
CA ALA A 174 -5.80 5.88 -31.06
C ALA A 174 -5.51 6.08 -29.56
N VAL A 175 -5.22 5.01 -28.82
CA VAL A 175 -4.90 5.05 -27.37
C VAL A 175 -3.72 5.97 -27.04
N VAL A 176 -2.72 6.07 -27.92
CA VAL A 176 -1.56 6.97 -27.70
C VAL A 176 -1.80 8.44 -28.08
N VAL A 177 -2.94 8.75 -28.73
CA VAL A 177 -3.34 10.14 -29.07
C VAL A 177 -4.31 10.70 -28.04
N ASP A 178 -5.06 9.84 -27.36
CA ASP A 178 -6.00 10.20 -26.30
C ASP A 178 -5.30 10.85 -25.09
N ALA A 179 -5.65 12.10 -24.80
CA ALA A 179 -5.10 12.86 -23.68
C ALA A 179 -5.63 12.43 -22.30
N SER A 180 -6.73 11.66 -22.25
CA SER A 180 -7.26 11.07 -21.01
C SER A 180 -6.47 9.84 -20.55
N LYS A 181 -5.64 9.25 -21.43
CA LYS A 181 -4.91 8.00 -21.17
C LYS A 181 -3.41 8.28 -20.99
N GLN A 182 -2.80 7.61 -20.01
CA GLN A 182 -1.37 7.74 -19.68
C GLN A 182 -0.41 7.05 -20.70
N PHE A 183 -0.92 6.61 -21.84
CA PHE A 183 -0.20 5.76 -22.80
C PHE A 183 0.50 6.51 -23.93
N ARG A 184 0.29 7.83 -24.08
CA ARG A 184 0.94 8.66 -25.12
C ARG A 184 2.45 8.41 -25.32
N PRO A 185 3.29 8.18 -24.27
CA PRO A 185 4.71 7.88 -24.47
C PRO A 185 5.00 6.54 -25.18
N LEU A 186 4.04 5.60 -25.26
CA LEU A 186 4.20 4.34 -26.00
C LEU A 186 4.33 4.53 -27.52
N ALA A 187 3.95 5.68 -28.06
CA ALA A 187 4.13 6.00 -29.48
C ALA A 187 5.60 5.86 -29.94
N LYS A 188 6.58 5.98 -29.03
CA LYS A 188 8.01 5.79 -29.30
C LYS A 188 8.37 4.38 -29.82
N PHE A 189 7.55 3.36 -29.54
CA PHE A 189 7.78 1.98 -29.99
C PHE A 189 7.28 1.71 -31.42
N GLY A 190 6.60 2.68 -32.04
CA GLY A 190 6.21 2.65 -33.45
C GLY A 190 5.05 1.69 -33.79
N ASN A 191 4.61 1.74 -35.05
CA ASN A 191 3.38 1.09 -35.52
C ASN A 191 3.35 -0.44 -35.30
N ASN A 192 4.51 -1.12 -35.34
CA ASN A 192 4.60 -2.57 -35.11
C ASN A 192 4.14 -2.97 -33.69
N PHE A 193 4.45 -2.12 -32.69
CA PHE A 193 3.94 -2.29 -31.34
C PHE A 193 2.48 -1.83 -31.23
N LEU A 194 2.14 -0.66 -31.79
CA LEU A 194 0.79 -0.08 -31.67
C LEU A 194 -0.31 -0.92 -32.33
N ASN A 195 0.02 -1.73 -33.34
CA ASN A 195 -0.89 -2.71 -33.96
C ASN A 195 -1.10 -3.97 -33.10
N ARG A 196 -0.29 -4.16 -32.05
CA ARG A 196 -0.38 -5.23 -31.04
C ARG A 196 -0.57 -4.66 -29.63
N PHE A 197 -1.07 -3.44 -29.53
CA PHE A 197 -1.52 -2.81 -28.29
C PHE A 197 -2.96 -2.36 -28.50
N GLU A 198 -3.81 -2.62 -27.50
CA GLU A 198 -5.21 -2.19 -27.51
C GLU A 198 -5.66 -1.89 -26.08
N CYS A 199 -6.64 -1.00 -25.94
CA CYS A 199 -7.31 -0.73 -24.68
C CYS A 199 -8.70 -1.33 -24.75
N SER A 200 -8.98 -2.28 -23.86
CA SER A 200 -10.33 -2.80 -23.64
C SER A 200 -10.96 -2.01 -22.52
N THR A 201 -12.18 -1.53 -22.75
CA THR A 201 -12.92 -0.70 -21.80
C THR A 201 -14.24 -1.38 -21.46
N LEU A 202 -14.62 -1.34 -20.18
CA LEU A 202 -15.88 -1.90 -19.68
C LEU A 202 -16.30 -1.26 -18.35
N ASN A 203 -17.61 -1.27 -18.08
CA ASN A 203 -18.17 -0.77 -16.83
C ASN A 203 -18.08 -1.84 -15.74
N ASN A 204 -16.91 -1.94 -15.12
CA ASN A 204 -16.65 -2.83 -13.99
C ASN A 204 -16.15 -2.02 -12.77
N ASP A 205 -16.58 -2.40 -11.57
CA ASP A 205 -16.28 -1.71 -10.31
C ASP A 205 -14.83 -1.89 -9.84
N VAL A 206 -14.20 -3.04 -10.09
CA VAL A 206 -12.75 -3.24 -9.85
C VAL A 206 -11.95 -2.22 -10.65
N LEU A 207 -12.33 -2.01 -11.91
CA LEU A 207 -11.69 -1.05 -12.80
C LEU A 207 -12.01 0.41 -12.43
N LYS A 208 -13.01 0.69 -11.58
CA LYS A 208 -13.19 2.04 -11.02
C LYS A 208 -12.00 2.43 -10.15
N SER A 209 -11.38 1.46 -9.48
CA SER A 209 -10.27 1.66 -8.54
C SER A 209 -8.89 1.38 -9.12
N ILE A 210 -8.73 0.35 -9.97
CA ILE A 210 -7.44 -0.05 -10.57
C ILE A 210 -7.52 -0.15 -12.10
N SER A 211 -6.42 -0.42 -12.78
CA SER A 211 -6.40 -0.73 -14.22
C SER A 211 -5.38 -1.83 -14.50
N LEU A 212 -5.73 -2.76 -15.39
CA LEU A 212 -5.01 -4.03 -15.56
C LEU A 212 -4.34 -4.07 -16.93
N ILE A 213 -3.12 -4.55 -17.01
CA ILE A 213 -2.39 -4.76 -18.28
C ILE A 213 -2.14 -6.26 -18.44
N ASP A 214 -2.88 -6.90 -19.35
CA ASP A 214 -2.53 -8.24 -19.82
C ASP A 214 -1.38 -8.13 -20.83
N THR A 215 -0.43 -9.06 -20.76
CA THR A 215 0.74 -9.09 -21.64
C THR A 215 0.74 -10.36 -22.51
N PRO A 216 1.30 -10.30 -23.72
CA PRO A 216 1.50 -11.47 -24.55
C PRO A 216 2.21 -12.58 -23.77
N GLY A 217 1.79 -13.83 -23.96
CA GLY A 217 2.48 -14.97 -23.35
C GLY A 217 3.95 -15.00 -23.76
N ILE A 218 4.86 -15.00 -22.78
CA ILE A 218 6.29 -15.07 -23.07
C ILE A 218 6.60 -16.48 -23.60
N LEU A 219 7.24 -16.53 -24.76
CA LEU A 219 7.44 -17.74 -25.55
C LEU A 219 8.83 -18.33 -25.27
N SER A 220 8.93 -19.65 -25.25
CA SER A 220 10.19 -20.36 -25.16
C SER A 220 10.81 -20.56 -26.54
N GLY A 221 11.81 -19.72 -26.88
CA GLY A 221 12.70 -19.98 -28.01
C GLY A 221 13.01 -18.76 -28.90
N GLU A 222 14.25 -18.73 -29.39
CA GLU A 222 14.82 -17.56 -30.06
C GLU A 222 14.17 -17.20 -31.40
N LYS A 223 13.63 -18.19 -32.12
CA LYS A 223 12.95 -17.98 -33.42
C LYS A 223 11.68 -17.13 -33.31
N GLN A 224 11.01 -17.13 -32.15
CA GLN A 224 9.76 -16.36 -31.96
C GLN A 224 10.01 -14.91 -31.51
N ARG A 225 11.20 -14.58 -30.99
CA ARG A 225 11.63 -13.19 -30.71
C ARG A 225 11.63 -12.32 -31.96
N VAL A 226 12.23 -12.84 -33.03
CA VAL A 226 12.37 -12.15 -34.33
C VAL A 226 11.01 -11.80 -34.94
N ASN A 227 9.97 -12.57 -34.62
CA ASN A 227 8.64 -12.47 -35.23
C ASN A 227 7.71 -11.41 -34.57
N ARG A 228 8.14 -10.72 -33.50
CA ARG A 228 7.32 -9.66 -32.86
C ARG A 228 7.36 -8.35 -33.63
N GLY A 229 8.53 -7.95 -34.14
CA GLY A 229 8.74 -6.71 -34.89
C GLY A 229 8.85 -5.43 -34.03
N TYR A 230 8.95 -5.56 -32.70
CA TYR A 230 9.14 -4.47 -31.75
C TYR A 230 9.98 -4.94 -30.54
N ASP A 231 10.56 -3.99 -29.80
CA ASP A 231 11.33 -4.27 -28.58
C ASP A 231 10.40 -4.57 -27.39
N PHE A 232 10.13 -5.86 -27.17
CA PHE A 232 9.30 -6.33 -26.06
C PHE A 232 9.91 -6.01 -24.69
N THR A 233 11.24 -6.11 -24.56
CA THR A 233 11.96 -5.83 -23.31
C THR A 233 11.89 -4.36 -22.91
N GLY A 234 12.11 -3.44 -23.86
CA GLY A 234 11.98 -1.99 -23.61
C GLY A 234 10.54 -1.55 -23.32
N VAL A 235 9.53 -2.23 -23.91
CA VAL A 235 8.12 -2.04 -23.55
C VAL A 235 7.87 -2.45 -22.09
N LEU A 236 8.38 -3.61 -21.66
CA LEU A 236 8.26 -4.05 -20.27
C LEU A 236 9.01 -3.13 -19.30
N GLU A 237 10.21 -2.63 -19.63
CA GLU A 237 10.91 -1.63 -18.81
C GLU A 237 10.04 -0.37 -18.64
N TRP A 238 9.45 0.12 -19.73
CA TRP A 238 8.57 1.29 -19.71
C TRP A 238 7.31 1.08 -18.84
N PHE A 239 6.73 -0.12 -18.83
CA PHE A 239 5.64 -0.44 -17.91
C PHE A 239 6.17 -0.54 -16.48
N GLY A 240 7.28 -1.23 -16.23
CA GLY A 240 7.91 -1.39 -14.90
C GLY A 240 8.14 -0.07 -14.17
N GLU A 241 8.59 0.96 -14.88
CA GLU A 241 8.74 2.32 -14.33
C GLU A 241 7.41 2.88 -13.78
N ARG A 242 6.29 2.65 -14.47
CA ARG A 242 4.99 3.33 -14.28
C ARG A 242 3.96 2.53 -13.49
N VAL A 243 4.05 1.21 -13.51
CA VAL A 243 3.09 0.34 -12.82
C VAL A 243 3.29 0.39 -11.32
N ASP A 244 2.22 0.04 -10.60
CA ASP A 244 2.14 0.03 -9.14
C ASP A 244 2.39 -1.36 -8.58
N ARG A 245 2.11 -2.39 -9.38
CA ARG A 245 2.23 -3.80 -9.04
C ARG A 245 2.60 -4.59 -10.30
N ILE A 246 3.56 -5.51 -10.18
CA ILE A 246 3.98 -6.45 -11.23
C ILE A 246 3.65 -7.85 -10.73
N VAL A 247 2.79 -8.56 -11.43
CA VAL A 247 2.35 -9.91 -11.08
C VAL A 247 3.00 -10.91 -12.04
N LEU A 248 3.94 -11.71 -11.51
CA LEU A 248 4.66 -12.75 -12.26
C LEU A 248 3.98 -14.11 -12.06
N LEU A 249 3.33 -14.63 -13.11
CA LEU A 249 2.60 -15.90 -13.08
C LEU A 249 3.46 -17.07 -13.58
N PHE A 250 3.53 -18.12 -12.76
CA PHE A 250 4.15 -19.41 -13.05
C PHE A 250 3.08 -20.51 -12.98
N ASP A 251 3.22 -21.53 -13.83
CA ASP A 251 2.36 -22.72 -13.82
C ASP A 251 3.01 -23.79 -12.94
N ALA A 252 2.32 -24.26 -11.89
CA ALA A 252 2.86 -25.23 -10.95
C ALA A 252 3.06 -26.62 -11.56
N HIS A 253 2.24 -27.00 -12.54
CA HIS A 253 2.34 -28.28 -13.25
C HIS A 253 3.44 -28.24 -14.32
N LYS A 254 3.72 -27.07 -14.91
CA LYS A 254 4.74 -26.86 -15.96
C LYS A 254 5.70 -25.73 -15.59
N LEU A 255 6.38 -25.86 -14.44
CA LEU A 255 7.38 -24.89 -14.03
C LEU A 255 8.60 -24.93 -14.96
N ASP A 256 8.70 -23.92 -15.80
CA ASP A 256 9.84 -23.59 -16.64
C ASP A 256 10.08 -22.08 -16.59
N ILE A 257 11.33 -21.65 -16.78
CA ILE A 257 11.73 -20.24 -16.85
C ILE A 257 12.67 -20.09 -18.05
N SER A 258 12.11 -19.84 -19.23
CA SER A 258 12.89 -19.65 -20.44
C SER A 258 13.85 -18.45 -20.33
N ASP A 259 14.93 -18.47 -21.11
CA ASP A 259 15.91 -17.36 -21.21
C ASP A 259 15.26 -16.02 -21.54
N GLU A 260 14.12 -16.01 -22.23
CA GLU A 260 13.40 -14.78 -22.52
C GLU A 260 12.68 -14.24 -21.30
N PHE A 261 11.96 -15.10 -20.58
CA PHE A 261 11.28 -14.72 -19.36
C PHE A 261 12.30 -14.25 -18.31
N ARG A 262 13.43 -14.96 -18.18
CA ARG A 262 14.57 -14.55 -17.35
C ARG A 262 15.04 -13.13 -17.67
N ARG A 263 15.36 -12.81 -18.93
CA ARG A 263 15.77 -11.45 -19.35
C ARG A 263 14.72 -10.39 -19.03
N CYS A 264 13.45 -10.71 -19.23
CA CYS A 264 12.37 -9.76 -18.96
C CYS A 264 12.23 -9.49 -17.44
N ILE A 265 12.45 -10.50 -16.59
CA ILE A 265 12.52 -10.31 -15.13
C ILE A 265 13.77 -9.52 -14.73
N GLU A 266 14.94 -9.76 -15.34
CA GLU A 266 16.17 -8.99 -15.10
C GLU A 266 16.01 -7.49 -15.40
N VAL A 267 15.27 -7.13 -16.45
CA VAL A 267 14.91 -5.73 -16.77
C VAL A 267 14.06 -5.09 -15.67
N LEU A 268 13.14 -5.86 -15.08
CA LEU A 268 12.23 -5.41 -14.02
C LEU A 268 12.86 -5.45 -12.61
N ARG A 269 14.08 -5.99 -12.45
CA ARG A 269 14.80 -6.12 -11.18
C ARG A 269 14.95 -4.79 -10.41
N LYS A 270 14.97 -3.64 -11.11
CA LYS A 270 15.04 -2.29 -10.48
C LYS A 270 13.75 -1.89 -9.72
N HIS A 271 12.71 -2.71 -9.79
CA HIS A 271 11.35 -2.48 -9.28
C HIS A 271 10.85 -3.72 -8.52
N ASP A 272 11.75 -4.42 -7.84
CA ASP A 272 11.50 -5.65 -7.09
C ASP A 272 10.48 -5.46 -5.96
N ASP A 273 10.43 -4.27 -5.35
CA ASP A 273 9.41 -3.85 -4.37
C ASP A 273 7.96 -4.01 -4.89
N LYS A 274 7.78 -3.80 -6.20
CA LYS A 274 6.49 -3.91 -6.90
C LYS A 274 6.15 -5.34 -7.30
N ILE A 275 7.11 -6.28 -7.28
CA ILE A 275 6.93 -7.63 -7.78
C ILE A 275 6.15 -8.47 -6.76
N ARG A 276 5.17 -9.23 -7.27
CA ARG A 276 4.52 -10.35 -6.61
C ARG A 276 4.55 -11.55 -7.53
N ILE A 277 4.72 -12.72 -6.96
CA ILE A 277 4.80 -13.97 -7.70
C ILE A 277 3.52 -14.75 -7.43
N ILE A 278 2.92 -15.32 -8.47
CA ILE A 278 1.79 -16.25 -8.35
C ILE A 278 2.23 -17.59 -8.91
N LEU A 279 2.18 -18.63 -8.08
CA LEU A 279 2.29 -20.02 -8.47
C LEU A 279 0.87 -20.58 -8.69
N ASN A 280 0.41 -20.46 -9.94
CA ASN A 280 -0.95 -20.78 -10.38
C ASN A 280 -1.09 -22.28 -10.72
N LYS A 281 -2.33 -22.79 -10.73
CA LYS A 281 -2.69 -24.20 -10.97
C LYS A 281 -2.04 -25.15 -9.96
N ALA A 282 -1.85 -24.70 -8.73
CA ALA A 282 -1.32 -25.51 -7.64
C ALA A 282 -2.21 -26.73 -7.32
N ASP A 283 -3.49 -26.68 -7.69
CA ASP A 283 -4.45 -27.78 -7.55
C ASP A 283 -4.17 -28.98 -8.48
N LYS A 284 -3.30 -28.83 -9.49
CA LYS A 284 -2.98 -29.90 -10.46
C LYS A 284 -1.83 -30.81 -10.02
N ILE A 285 -1.25 -30.57 -8.85
CA ILE A 285 -0.14 -31.36 -8.29
C ILE A 285 -0.38 -31.66 -6.80
N ASN A 286 0.18 -32.76 -6.31
CA ASN A 286 0.05 -33.13 -4.89
C ASN A 286 0.96 -32.29 -3.98
N GLN A 287 0.73 -32.34 -2.67
CA GLN A 287 1.48 -31.55 -1.69
C GLN A 287 3.01 -31.72 -1.80
N GLN A 288 3.52 -32.94 -2.02
CA GLN A 288 4.96 -33.19 -2.13
C GLN A 288 5.57 -32.59 -3.41
N GLN A 289 4.84 -32.65 -4.53
CA GLN A 289 5.24 -32.01 -5.78
C GLN A 289 5.21 -30.49 -5.64
N LEU A 290 4.17 -29.94 -5.00
CA LEU A 290 4.03 -28.50 -4.75
C LEU A 290 5.23 -27.94 -4.00
N MET A 291 5.67 -28.59 -2.92
CA MET A 291 6.86 -28.16 -2.16
C MET A 291 8.16 -28.22 -2.99
N ARG A 292 8.30 -29.20 -3.90
CA ARG A 292 9.46 -29.29 -4.82
C ARG A 292 9.44 -28.17 -5.87
N VAL A 293 8.28 -27.91 -6.46
CA VAL A 293 8.06 -26.86 -7.47
C VAL A 293 8.30 -25.48 -6.85
N TYR A 294 7.73 -25.23 -5.67
CA TYR A 294 7.93 -23.99 -4.92
C TYR A 294 9.42 -23.75 -4.60
N GLY A 295 10.12 -24.77 -4.10
CA GLY A 295 11.56 -24.68 -3.84
C GLY A 295 12.39 -24.41 -5.11
N ALA A 296 12.06 -25.06 -6.23
CA ALA A 296 12.73 -24.84 -7.52
C ALA A 296 12.47 -23.44 -8.09
N LEU A 297 11.25 -22.91 -7.93
CA LEU A 297 10.89 -21.54 -8.30
C LEU A 297 11.71 -20.53 -7.51
N MET A 298 11.72 -20.62 -6.18
CA MET A 298 12.46 -19.69 -5.32
C MET A 298 13.97 -19.74 -5.55
N TRP A 299 14.54 -20.94 -5.73
CA TRP A 299 15.95 -21.11 -6.09
C TRP A 299 16.32 -20.46 -7.42
N SER A 300 15.40 -20.49 -8.39
CA SER A 300 15.62 -19.90 -9.72
C SER A 300 15.46 -18.38 -9.67
N LEU A 301 14.42 -17.88 -9.01
CA LEU A 301 14.16 -16.43 -8.88
C LEU A 301 15.20 -15.71 -8.02
N GLY A 302 15.69 -16.32 -6.95
CA GLY A 302 16.76 -15.74 -6.12
C GLY A 302 18.03 -15.41 -6.94
N LYS A 303 18.34 -16.19 -7.99
CA LYS A 303 19.46 -15.93 -8.91
C LYS A 303 19.19 -14.87 -9.99
N ILE A 304 17.94 -14.46 -10.15
CA ILE A 304 17.50 -13.52 -11.20
C ILE A 304 17.23 -12.15 -10.58
N LEU A 305 16.50 -12.12 -9.46
CA LEU A 305 16.23 -10.92 -8.69
C LEU A 305 17.45 -10.50 -7.86
N ASP A 306 18.22 -11.45 -7.31
CA ASP A 306 19.47 -11.19 -6.57
C ASP A 306 19.25 -10.07 -5.53
N THR A 307 18.17 -10.25 -4.77
CA THR A 307 17.71 -9.44 -3.63
C THR A 307 17.99 -10.23 -2.34
N PRO A 308 18.38 -9.56 -1.23
CA PRO A 308 18.57 -10.24 0.05
C PRO A 308 17.23 -10.66 0.69
N GLU A 309 16.13 -10.01 0.30
CA GLU A 309 14.78 -10.29 0.77
C GLU A 309 14.07 -11.27 -0.18
N ALA A 310 13.35 -12.23 0.40
CA ALA A 310 12.58 -13.22 -0.35
C ALA A 310 11.23 -12.63 -0.76
N THR A 311 10.98 -12.56 -2.08
CA THR A 311 9.73 -12.06 -2.65
C THR A 311 8.52 -12.91 -2.24
N ARG A 312 7.40 -12.28 -1.89
CA ARG A 312 6.13 -12.97 -1.59
C ARG A 312 5.65 -13.75 -2.83
N VAL A 313 5.38 -15.03 -2.62
CA VAL A 313 4.71 -15.92 -3.56
C VAL A 313 3.31 -16.20 -3.03
N TYR A 314 2.31 -16.07 -3.88
CA TYR A 314 0.95 -16.54 -3.66
C TYR A 314 0.75 -17.89 -4.36
N VAL A 315 0.21 -18.88 -3.65
CA VAL A 315 0.10 -20.26 -4.15
C VAL A 315 -1.37 -20.65 -4.22
N GLY A 316 -1.87 -20.97 -5.42
CA GLY A 316 -3.30 -21.25 -5.59
C GLY A 316 -3.68 -21.62 -7.02
N SER A 317 -4.98 -21.59 -7.30
CA SER A 317 -5.55 -21.82 -8.63
C SER A 317 -6.68 -20.83 -8.85
N PHE A 318 -6.40 -19.77 -9.60
CA PHE A 318 -7.23 -18.56 -9.64
C PHE A 318 -8.22 -18.63 -10.82
N TRP A 319 -9.28 -19.40 -10.61
CA TRP A 319 -10.37 -19.65 -11.56
C TRP A 319 -11.61 -20.19 -10.83
N ASP A 320 -12.74 -20.26 -11.53
CA ASP A 320 -14.01 -20.77 -11.00
C ASP A 320 -14.16 -22.31 -11.12
N GLU A 321 -13.11 -23.01 -11.57
CA GLU A 321 -13.11 -24.47 -11.73
C GLU A 321 -12.83 -25.20 -10.40
N PRO A 322 -13.47 -26.37 -10.15
CA PRO A 322 -13.24 -27.15 -8.95
C PRO A 322 -11.78 -27.65 -8.84
N LEU A 323 -11.23 -27.58 -7.63
CA LEU A 323 -9.88 -28.07 -7.32
C LEU A 323 -9.74 -29.56 -7.68
N THR A 324 -8.67 -29.92 -8.38
CA THR A 324 -8.36 -31.32 -8.71
C THR A 324 -7.73 -32.08 -7.54
N PHE A 325 -6.81 -31.45 -6.81
CA PHE A 325 -6.35 -31.88 -5.48
C PHE A 325 -6.70 -30.80 -4.45
N ASP A 326 -7.55 -31.14 -3.48
CA ASP A 326 -8.05 -30.21 -2.46
C ASP A 326 -7.37 -30.36 -1.08
N GLU A 327 -6.35 -31.23 -0.97
CA GLU A 327 -5.51 -31.42 0.24
C GLU A 327 -4.99 -30.09 0.83
N ASN A 328 -4.72 -29.10 -0.04
CA ASN A 328 -4.17 -27.80 0.33
C ASN A 328 -5.19 -26.66 0.14
N ARG A 329 -6.50 -26.95 0.05
CA ARG A 329 -7.59 -25.96 -0.15
C ARG A 329 -7.44 -24.73 0.75
N ARG A 330 -7.32 -24.93 2.07
CA ARG A 330 -7.15 -23.84 3.04
C ARG A 330 -5.92 -22.95 2.78
N LEU A 331 -4.83 -23.52 2.23
CA LEU A 331 -3.66 -22.73 1.82
C LEU A 331 -4.00 -21.85 0.61
N PHE A 332 -4.66 -22.42 -0.40
CA PHE A 332 -5.04 -21.70 -1.61
C PHE A 332 -6.00 -20.55 -1.31
N GLU A 333 -7.03 -20.79 -0.49
CA GLU A 333 -8.00 -19.77 -0.05
C GLU A 333 -7.34 -18.63 0.74
N ASN A 334 -6.43 -18.94 1.68
CA ASN A 334 -5.70 -17.92 2.44
C ASN A 334 -4.75 -17.10 1.55
N GLU A 335 -4.01 -17.75 0.65
CA GLU A 335 -3.08 -17.09 -0.27
C GLU A 335 -3.81 -16.24 -1.33
N GLU A 336 -5.03 -16.63 -1.69
CA GLU A 336 -5.92 -15.84 -2.52
C GLU A 336 -6.43 -14.60 -1.78
N GLN A 337 -6.90 -14.75 -0.53
CA GLN A 337 -7.34 -13.61 0.29
C GLN A 337 -6.20 -12.59 0.48
N ASP A 338 -4.98 -13.06 0.76
CA ASP A 338 -3.78 -12.22 0.85
C ASP A 338 -3.47 -11.46 -0.46
N LEU A 339 -3.63 -12.11 -1.62
CA LEU A 339 -3.46 -11.47 -2.94
C LEU A 339 -4.54 -10.40 -3.18
N LEU A 340 -5.80 -10.70 -2.87
CA LEU A 340 -6.92 -9.79 -3.03
C LEU A 340 -6.76 -8.56 -2.12
N LEU A 341 -6.31 -8.73 -0.88
CA LEU A 341 -5.97 -7.62 0.03
C LEU A 341 -4.80 -6.77 -0.51
N ASP A 342 -3.73 -7.37 -1.02
CA ASP A 342 -2.60 -6.64 -1.61
C ASP A 342 -3.04 -5.79 -2.82
N LEU A 343 -3.91 -6.34 -3.68
CA LEU A 343 -4.48 -5.63 -4.83
C LEU A 343 -5.50 -4.54 -4.42
N GLN A 344 -6.37 -4.81 -3.44
CA GLN A 344 -7.36 -3.86 -2.91
C GLN A 344 -6.67 -2.66 -2.22
N SER A 345 -5.47 -2.85 -1.66
CA SER A 345 -4.67 -1.77 -1.06
C SER A 345 -4.10 -0.76 -2.08
N LEU A 346 -4.04 -1.11 -3.37
CA LEU A 346 -3.31 -0.33 -4.38
C LEU A 346 -3.78 1.11 -4.57
N PRO A 347 -5.08 1.46 -4.61
CA PRO A 347 -5.53 2.85 -4.78
C PRO A 347 -5.07 3.77 -3.63
N ARG A 348 -5.13 3.26 -2.39
CA ARG A 348 -4.62 3.94 -1.18
C ARG A 348 -3.11 4.14 -1.26
N ASN A 349 -2.39 3.07 -1.58
CA ASN A 349 -0.93 3.07 -1.70
C ASN A 349 -0.41 3.93 -2.86
N ALA A 350 -1.14 4.00 -3.97
CA ALA A 350 -0.85 4.90 -5.09
C ALA A 350 -1.07 6.37 -4.71
N THR A 351 -2.15 6.68 -3.98
CA THR A 351 -2.41 8.03 -3.49
C THR A 351 -1.31 8.50 -2.53
N LEU A 352 -0.88 7.64 -1.60
CA LEU A 352 0.26 7.90 -0.70
C LEU A 352 1.58 8.08 -1.46
N ARG A 353 1.86 7.28 -2.51
CA ARG A 353 3.03 7.47 -3.37
C ARG A 353 2.98 8.80 -4.13
N LYS A 354 1.83 9.18 -4.72
CA LYS A 354 1.64 10.50 -5.36
C LYS A 354 1.90 11.66 -4.40
N LEU A 355 1.43 11.57 -3.15
CA LEU A 355 1.74 12.56 -2.08
C LEU A 355 3.25 12.62 -1.77
N SER A 356 3.91 11.46 -1.62
CA SER A 356 5.36 11.36 -1.43
C SER A 356 6.14 12.00 -2.58
N ASP A 357 5.79 11.67 -3.82
CA ASP A 357 6.55 12.09 -5.00
C ASP A 357 6.33 13.56 -5.31
N LEU A 358 5.13 14.09 -5.04
CA LEU A 358 4.87 15.53 -5.07
C LEU A 358 5.68 16.28 -3.98
N SER A 359 5.86 15.69 -2.80
CA SER A 359 6.75 16.22 -1.73
C SER A 359 8.24 16.20 -2.13
N LYS A 360 8.72 15.11 -2.74
CA LYS A 360 10.08 15.04 -3.32
C LYS A 360 10.26 16.12 -4.41
N ARG A 361 9.30 16.26 -5.32
CA ARG A 361 9.30 17.26 -6.40
C ARG A 361 9.32 18.68 -5.84
N ALA A 362 8.54 18.99 -4.80
CA ALA A 362 8.57 20.29 -4.13
C ALA A 362 9.94 20.62 -3.51
N ARG A 363 10.61 19.65 -2.86
CA ARG A 363 11.97 19.83 -2.33
C ARG A 363 12.99 20.08 -3.43
N LEU A 364 12.97 19.30 -4.51
CA LEU A 364 13.84 19.51 -5.69
C LEU A 364 13.59 20.87 -6.37
N ALA A 365 12.33 21.29 -6.51
CA ALA A 365 11.98 22.59 -7.07
C ALA A 365 12.46 23.76 -6.20
N LYS A 366 12.41 23.63 -4.86
CA LYS A 366 13.03 24.60 -3.94
C LYS A 366 14.55 24.64 -4.10
N ALA A 367 15.23 23.48 -4.13
CA ALA A 367 16.67 23.38 -4.32
C ALA A 367 17.10 24.08 -5.62
N HIS A 368 16.38 23.80 -6.72
CA HIS A 368 16.56 24.44 -8.02
C HIS A 368 16.31 25.95 -7.97
N ALA A 369 15.25 26.42 -7.33
CA ALA A 369 14.94 27.85 -7.20
C ALA A 369 16.02 28.61 -6.42
N TYR A 370 16.54 28.04 -5.33
CA TYR A 370 17.68 28.60 -4.58
C TYR A 370 18.95 28.62 -5.43
N LEU A 371 19.27 27.53 -6.12
CA LEU A 371 20.42 27.43 -7.01
C LEU A 371 20.38 28.48 -8.13
N MET A 372 19.27 28.56 -8.89
CA MET A 372 19.09 29.55 -9.97
C MET A 372 19.23 30.99 -9.43
N SER A 373 18.72 31.25 -8.23
CA SER A 373 18.81 32.56 -7.58
C SER A 373 20.23 32.89 -7.09
N HIS A 374 20.97 31.89 -6.58
CA HIS A 374 22.37 32.02 -6.19
C HIS A 374 23.24 32.33 -7.41
N LEU A 375 23.05 31.59 -8.51
CA LEU A 375 23.70 31.86 -9.79
C LEU A 375 23.40 33.28 -10.29
N LYS A 376 22.13 33.74 -10.25
CA LYS A 376 21.78 35.12 -10.64
C LYS A 376 22.46 36.18 -9.78
N ARG A 377 22.56 35.96 -8.47
CA ARG A 377 23.21 36.88 -7.52
C ARG A 377 24.70 37.05 -7.79
N ASN A 378 25.37 35.98 -8.24
CA ASN A 378 26.81 35.97 -8.48
C ASN A 378 27.20 36.31 -9.93
N MET A 379 26.23 36.60 -10.81
CA MET A 379 26.50 36.98 -12.19
C MET A 379 26.83 38.48 -12.32
N PRO A 380 28.04 38.83 -12.82
CA PRO A 380 28.42 40.22 -13.03
C PRO A 380 27.74 40.84 -14.26
N PHE A 381 27.67 42.17 -14.30
CA PHE A 381 27.13 42.92 -15.44
C PHE A 381 28.01 42.81 -16.70
N LEU A 382 29.33 42.73 -16.51
CA LEU A 382 30.37 42.59 -17.54
C LEU A 382 31.12 41.26 -17.37
N GLY A 383 31.58 40.65 -18.47
CA GLY A 383 32.34 39.39 -18.43
C GLY A 383 31.50 38.12 -18.19
N LYS A 384 30.21 38.16 -18.54
CA LYS A 384 29.20 37.11 -18.26
C LYS A 384 29.65 35.69 -18.63
N GLU A 385 30.23 35.47 -19.81
CA GLU A 385 30.64 34.13 -20.26
C GLU A 385 31.72 33.50 -19.37
N LYS A 386 32.76 34.26 -19.00
CA LYS A 386 33.82 33.77 -18.11
C LYS A 386 33.30 33.52 -16.70
N ALA A 387 32.35 34.33 -16.23
CA ALA A 387 31.69 34.13 -14.94
C ALA A 387 30.77 32.89 -14.95
N LYS A 388 29.99 32.69 -16.02
CA LYS A 388 29.15 31.50 -16.23
C LYS A 388 29.98 30.22 -16.23
N ALA A 389 31.06 30.18 -17.01
CA ALA A 389 31.96 29.02 -17.05
C ALA A 389 32.53 28.69 -15.67
N ARG A 390 32.96 29.70 -14.90
CA ARG A 390 33.42 29.54 -13.52
C ARG A 390 32.30 29.00 -12.60
N LEU A 391 31.13 29.62 -12.59
CA LEU A 391 30.00 29.21 -11.73
C LEU A 391 29.53 27.77 -12.02
N ILE A 392 29.66 27.31 -13.26
CA ILE A 392 29.39 25.92 -13.65
C ILE A 392 30.50 24.99 -13.15
N GLY A 393 31.78 25.39 -13.23
CA GLY A 393 32.88 24.63 -12.64
C GLY A 393 32.76 24.50 -11.11
N ASP A 394 32.45 25.60 -10.43
CA ASP A 394 32.31 25.70 -8.97
C ASP A 394 30.98 25.09 -8.44
N LEU A 395 30.15 24.46 -9.28
CA LEU A 395 28.77 24.06 -8.95
C LEU A 395 28.66 23.13 -7.74
N ALA A 396 29.61 22.21 -7.55
CA ALA A 396 29.63 21.32 -6.37
C ALA A 396 29.79 22.11 -5.05
N GLN A 397 30.59 23.17 -5.04
CA GLN A 397 30.73 24.05 -3.89
C GLN A 397 29.47 24.89 -3.70
N ILE A 398 28.88 25.41 -4.78
CA ILE A 398 27.61 26.16 -4.72
C ILE A 398 26.48 25.30 -4.13
N TYR A 399 26.45 23.99 -4.40
CA TYR A 399 25.48 23.08 -3.79
C TYR A 399 25.69 22.99 -2.28
N HIS A 400 26.94 22.84 -1.82
CA HIS A 400 27.25 22.83 -0.39
C HIS A 400 26.88 24.15 0.29
N ASP A 401 27.19 25.29 -0.34
CA ASP A 401 26.83 26.62 0.18
C ASP A 401 25.30 26.78 0.30
N VAL A 402 24.53 26.32 -0.69
CA VAL A 402 23.05 26.34 -0.68
C VAL A 402 22.48 25.36 0.35
N GLN A 403 23.06 24.17 0.51
CA GLN A 403 22.68 23.18 1.54
C GLN A 403 22.81 23.79 2.94
N VAL A 404 23.96 24.39 3.25
CA VAL A 404 24.23 25.01 4.55
C VAL A 404 23.37 26.27 4.76
N GLN A 405 23.25 27.12 3.74
CA GLN A 405 22.46 28.37 3.84
C GLN A 405 20.97 28.12 4.05
N HIS A 406 20.41 27.05 3.49
CA HIS A 406 18.97 26.78 3.48
C HIS A 406 18.55 25.49 4.21
N GLN A 407 19.47 24.84 4.94
CA GLN A 407 19.24 23.61 5.72
C GLN A 407 18.61 22.47 4.89
N MET A 408 19.13 22.26 3.68
CA MET A 408 18.60 21.27 2.73
C MET A 408 19.40 19.96 2.76
N SER A 409 18.73 18.83 2.53
CA SER A 409 19.40 17.53 2.47
C SER A 409 20.23 17.41 1.19
N PRO A 410 21.41 16.77 1.19
CA PRO A 410 22.15 16.47 -0.03
C PRO A 410 21.33 15.69 -1.06
N GLY A 411 20.41 14.83 -0.61
CA GLY A 411 19.52 14.06 -1.48
C GLY A 411 18.38 14.86 -2.14
N ASP A 412 18.18 16.13 -1.77
CA ASP A 412 17.22 17.02 -2.45
C ASP A 412 17.82 17.66 -3.72
N PHE A 413 19.12 17.46 -3.98
CA PHE A 413 19.83 18.04 -5.13
C PHE A 413 19.98 17.02 -6.27
N PRO A 414 19.89 17.48 -7.53
CA PRO A 414 20.13 16.64 -8.71
C PRO A 414 21.63 16.31 -8.86
N ASP A 415 21.97 15.36 -9.76
CA ASP A 415 23.36 15.09 -10.11
C ASP A 415 24.08 16.37 -10.62
N VAL A 416 25.31 16.57 -10.13
CA VAL A 416 26.12 17.76 -10.42
C VAL A 416 26.49 17.82 -11.89
N LYS A 417 26.96 16.72 -12.50
CA LYS A 417 27.41 16.70 -13.90
C LYS A 417 26.24 16.97 -14.84
N LYS A 418 25.10 16.30 -14.63
CA LYS A 418 23.87 16.54 -15.40
C LYS A 418 23.45 18.01 -15.35
N MET A 419 23.53 18.66 -14.18
CA MET A 419 23.21 20.08 -14.06
C MET A 419 24.27 21.00 -14.67
N GLN A 420 25.55 20.66 -14.63
CA GLN A 420 26.59 21.40 -15.35
C GLN A 420 26.33 21.41 -16.85
N ASP A 421 26.01 20.25 -17.43
CA ASP A 421 25.68 20.12 -18.86
C ASP A 421 24.45 20.95 -19.24
N MET A 422 23.38 20.90 -18.44
CA MET A 422 22.16 21.67 -18.72
C MET A 422 22.38 23.19 -18.54
N LEU A 423 23.12 23.60 -17.50
CA LEU A 423 23.48 25.01 -17.28
C LEU A 423 24.41 25.56 -18.36
N SER A 424 25.29 24.74 -18.96
CA SER A 424 26.17 25.17 -20.06
C SER A 424 25.36 25.70 -21.25
N ARG A 425 24.23 25.06 -21.55
CA ARG A 425 23.31 25.40 -22.65
C ARG A 425 22.29 26.48 -22.26
N PHE A 426 22.09 26.71 -20.97
CA PHE A 426 21.12 27.69 -20.48
C PHE A 426 21.62 29.14 -20.61
N ASP A 427 20.69 30.05 -20.87
CA ASP A 427 20.93 31.49 -20.98
C ASP A 427 20.77 32.15 -19.60
N PHE A 428 21.89 32.59 -19.03
CA PHE A 428 21.94 33.12 -17.67
C PHE A 428 21.26 34.50 -17.51
N ASP A 429 20.94 35.20 -18.61
CA ASP A 429 20.16 36.43 -18.52
C ASP A 429 18.68 36.16 -18.19
N LYS A 430 18.16 34.97 -18.54
CA LYS A 430 16.82 34.50 -18.16
C LYS A 430 16.69 34.09 -16.69
N LEU A 431 17.80 33.97 -15.95
CA LEU A 431 17.78 33.69 -14.51
C LEU A 431 17.11 34.84 -13.74
N LYS A 432 16.24 34.50 -12.79
CA LYS A 432 15.50 35.44 -11.94
C LYS A 432 16.06 35.45 -10.52
N SER A 433 15.90 36.57 -9.83
CA SER A 433 16.20 36.69 -8.40
C SER A 433 15.23 35.83 -7.55
N LEU A 434 15.61 35.54 -6.31
CA LEU A 434 14.77 34.78 -5.39
C LEU A 434 13.47 35.54 -5.08
N LYS A 435 12.33 34.84 -5.14
CA LYS A 435 11.02 35.34 -4.74
C LYS A 435 10.56 34.59 -3.48
N PRO A 436 10.84 35.10 -2.26
CA PRO A 436 10.52 34.40 -1.01
C PRO A 436 9.05 33.96 -0.91
N LYS A 437 8.11 34.77 -1.42
CA LYS A 437 6.67 34.44 -1.46
C LYS A 437 6.34 33.12 -2.18
N LEU A 438 7.12 32.72 -3.20
CA LEU A 438 6.89 31.46 -3.90
C LEU A 438 7.51 30.27 -3.16
N VAL A 439 8.66 30.47 -2.52
CA VAL A 439 9.32 29.44 -1.71
C VAL A 439 8.47 29.15 -0.47
N ASN A 440 8.00 30.18 0.23
CA ASN A 440 7.12 30.03 1.40
C ASN A 440 5.82 29.28 1.03
N LYS A 441 5.25 29.50 -0.16
CA LYS A 441 4.12 28.71 -0.66
C LYS A 441 4.46 27.23 -0.81
N ALA A 442 5.65 26.90 -1.33
CA ALA A 442 6.10 25.52 -1.41
C ALA A 442 6.34 24.88 -0.02
N ASP A 443 6.75 25.67 0.98
CA ASP A 443 6.85 25.23 2.38
C ASP A 443 5.48 24.99 3.05
N GLU A 444 4.51 25.90 2.83
CA GLU A 444 3.12 25.68 3.23
C GLU A 444 2.55 24.41 2.61
N MET A 445 2.87 24.15 1.33
CA MET A 445 2.45 22.94 0.62
C MET A 445 2.99 21.65 1.27
N LEU A 446 4.25 21.61 1.73
CA LEU A 446 4.78 20.44 2.44
C LEU A 446 3.99 20.18 3.74
N THR A 447 3.56 21.26 4.40
CA THR A 447 2.68 21.20 5.58
C THR A 447 1.28 20.72 5.23
N ASP A 448 0.71 21.18 4.11
CA ASP A 448 -0.62 20.78 3.65
C ASP A 448 -0.66 19.33 3.12
N ILE A 449 0.41 18.84 2.48
CA ILE A 449 0.56 17.42 2.13
C ILE A 449 0.47 16.55 3.39
N SER A 450 1.10 16.95 4.49
CA SER A 450 1.04 16.22 5.76
C SER A 450 -0.38 16.18 6.36
N LYS A 451 -1.18 17.25 6.17
CA LYS A 451 -2.60 17.27 6.56
C LYS A 451 -3.44 16.36 5.66
N ILE A 452 -3.18 16.36 4.35
CA ILE A 452 -3.88 15.51 3.38
C ILE A 452 -3.56 14.03 3.63
N MET A 453 -2.32 13.69 3.99
CA MET A 453 -1.96 12.34 4.46
C MET A 453 -2.81 11.90 5.66
N ALA A 454 -3.06 12.79 6.62
CA ALA A 454 -3.90 12.52 7.79
C ALA A 454 -5.42 12.49 7.49
N MET A 455 -5.86 12.85 6.28
CA MET A 455 -7.24 12.68 5.80
C MET A 455 -7.48 11.31 5.15
N ILE A 456 -6.42 10.57 4.81
CA ILE A 456 -6.53 9.20 4.31
C ILE A 456 -6.79 8.30 5.54
N PRO A 457 -7.90 7.53 5.59
CA PRO A 457 -8.22 6.71 6.74
C PRO A 457 -7.08 5.75 7.11
N ASP A 458 -6.83 5.60 8.41
CA ASP A 458 -6.14 4.43 8.95
C ASP A 458 -7.03 3.20 8.86
N GLU A 459 -6.43 2.04 8.65
CA GLU A 459 -7.03 0.73 8.35
C GLU A 459 -8.03 0.19 9.42
N ARG A 460 -8.29 0.95 10.48
CA ARG A 460 -9.18 0.60 11.58
C ARG A 460 -10.58 1.20 11.47
N VAL A 461 -10.86 1.98 10.43
CA VAL A 461 -12.20 2.54 10.17
C VAL A 461 -12.55 2.34 8.69
N GLN A 462 -13.67 1.64 8.45
CA GLN A 462 -14.19 1.32 7.12
C GLN A 462 -14.61 2.56 6.30
N SER A 463 -14.94 2.34 5.02
CA SER A 463 -15.43 3.32 4.03
C SER A 463 -14.40 4.29 3.42
N GLY A 464 -13.36 3.73 2.80
CA GLY A 464 -12.82 4.32 1.57
C GLY A 464 -13.57 3.79 0.33
N PRO A 465 -13.21 4.19 -0.90
CA PRO A 465 -13.63 3.47 -2.10
C PRO A 465 -12.86 2.13 -2.18
N SER A 466 -13.32 1.15 -1.42
CA SER A 466 -12.84 -0.23 -1.45
C SER A 466 -13.20 -0.90 -2.77
N VAL A 467 -12.41 -1.89 -3.17
CA VAL A 467 -12.77 -2.80 -4.25
C VAL A 467 -13.77 -3.80 -3.66
N ASP A 468 -15.05 -3.45 -3.63
CA ASP A 468 -16.15 -4.26 -3.06
C ASP A 468 -16.97 -4.95 -4.16
N SER A 469 -16.32 -5.46 -5.19
CA SER A 469 -16.97 -6.12 -6.33
C SER A 469 -16.04 -7.17 -6.95
N GLY A 470 -16.63 -8.18 -7.60
CA GLY A 470 -15.93 -9.35 -8.13
C GLY A 470 -15.37 -10.23 -7.02
N ALA A 471 -14.27 -10.95 -7.28
CA ALA A 471 -13.62 -11.84 -6.30
C ALA A 471 -13.29 -11.15 -4.95
N PHE A 472 -13.11 -9.83 -4.95
CA PHE A 472 -12.82 -9.04 -3.75
C PHE A 472 -13.99 -8.95 -2.75
N SER A 473 -15.24 -9.17 -3.19
CA SER A 473 -16.45 -9.05 -2.34
C SER A 473 -16.43 -10.06 -1.19
N ALA A 474 -15.89 -11.26 -1.43
CA ALA A 474 -15.75 -12.31 -0.42
C ALA A 474 -14.77 -11.94 0.73
N VAL A 475 -13.99 -10.87 0.56
CA VAL A 475 -12.97 -10.42 1.52
C VAL A 475 -13.49 -9.32 2.45
N SER A 476 -14.39 -8.44 1.97
CA SER A 476 -15.03 -7.42 2.81
C SER A 476 -16.25 -7.93 3.57
N ASP A 477 -16.98 -8.91 3.02
CA ASP A 477 -18.09 -9.59 3.71
C ASP A 477 -17.61 -10.62 4.75
N THR A 478 -17.16 -10.11 5.91
CA THR A 478 -17.12 -10.88 7.17
C THR A 478 -18.51 -11.34 7.66
N THR A 479 -19.57 -11.03 6.90
CA THR A 479 -20.95 -11.50 7.05
C THR A 479 -21.55 -12.04 5.74
N SER A 480 -20.77 -12.77 4.94
CA SER A 480 -21.34 -13.56 3.84
C SER A 480 -22.34 -14.59 4.40
N PRO A 481 -23.59 -14.70 3.89
CA PRO A 481 -24.58 -15.66 4.38
C PRO A 481 -24.19 -17.14 4.22
N PHE A 482 -23.10 -17.41 3.49
CA PHE A 482 -22.54 -18.75 3.27
C PHE A 482 -21.01 -18.80 3.53
N GLY A 483 -20.47 -17.82 4.29
CA GLY A 483 -19.04 -17.67 4.53
C GLY A 483 -18.53 -18.26 5.85
N ILE A 484 -17.86 -19.41 5.76
CA ILE A 484 -16.69 -19.82 6.57
C ILE A 484 -16.75 -19.55 8.11
N GLU A 485 -17.72 -20.13 8.81
CA GLU A 485 -17.64 -20.38 10.27
C GLU A 485 -18.10 -21.82 10.64
N SER A 486 -17.59 -22.85 9.94
CA SER A 486 -18.00 -24.24 10.18
C SER A 486 -16.85 -25.23 10.45
N GLU A 487 -15.67 -24.78 10.87
CA GLU A 487 -14.59 -25.68 11.30
C GLU A 487 -13.86 -25.17 12.56
N GLY A 488 -13.38 -26.10 13.40
CA GLY A 488 -12.68 -25.79 14.63
C GLY A 488 -13.62 -25.31 15.74
N ILE A 489 -13.22 -24.29 16.50
CA ILE A 489 -13.99 -23.76 17.65
C ILE A 489 -15.36 -23.20 17.21
N ASN A 490 -15.45 -22.69 15.98
CA ASN A 490 -16.67 -22.11 15.44
C ASN A 490 -17.61 -23.16 14.81
N GLU A 491 -17.28 -24.47 14.82
CA GLU A 491 -18.18 -25.50 14.28
C GLU A 491 -19.57 -25.42 14.93
N GLY A 492 -20.61 -25.30 14.11
CA GLY A 492 -22.01 -25.13 14.54
C GLY A 492 -22.36 -23.78 15.17
N LYS A 493 -21.51 -22.75 15.01
CA LYS A 493 -21.86 -21.38 15.42
C LYS A 493 -22.99 -20.85 14.52
N GLY A 494 -24.15 -20.58 15.12
CA GLY A 494 -25.37 -20.19 14.41
C GLY A 494 -26.34 -21.34 14.11
N GLU A 495 -25.96 -22.60 14.38
CA GLU A 495 -26.91 -23.72 14.33
C GLU A 495 -27.85 -23.69 15.55
N THR A 496 -29.12 -24.10 15.34
CA THR A 496 -30.10 -24.21 16.43
C THR A 496 -29.86 -25.41 17.32
N GLU A 497 -29.26 -26.47 16.78
CA GLU A 497 -28.85 -27.66 17.54
C GLU A 497 -27.39 -27.54 18.01
N TRP A 498 -27.05 -28.26 19.08
CA TRP A 498 -25.71 -28.26 19.62
C TRP A 498 -24.80 -29.17 18.78
N VAL A 499 -23.72 -28.63 18.21
CA VAL A 499 -22.81 -29.32 17.26
C VAL A 499 -22.31 -30.70 17.77
N VAL A 500 -22.11 -30.82 19.08
CA VAL A 500 -21.63 -32.04 19.74
C VAL A 500 -22.63 -33.21 19.57
N ASN A 501 -23.92 -32.92 19.34
CA ASN A 501 -24.95 -33.92 19.08
C ASN A 501 -24.61 -34.85 17.90
N ARG A 502 -23.89 -34.35 16.89
CA ARG A 502 -23.46 -35.11 15.69
C ARG A 502 -22.66 -36.37 16.03
N TYR A 503 -21.91 -36.35 17.13
CA TYR A 503 -21.01 -37.42 17.56
C TYR A 503 -21.45 -38.06 18.90
N ARG A 504 -22.64 -37.70 19.38
CA ARG A 504 -23.11 -37.99 20.74
C ARG A 504 -23.15 -39.47 21.09
N SER A 505 -23.65 -40.31 20.19
CA SER A 505 -23.73 -41.77 20.40
C SER A 505 -22.37 -42.42 20.68
N THR A 506 -21.31 -41.95 20.01
CA THR A 506 -19.94 -42.41 20.21
C THR A 506 -19.38 -41.95 21.56
N PHE A 507 -19.61 -40.69 21.93
CA PHE A 507 -19.15 -40.14 23.20
C PHE A 507 -19.91 -40.73 24.40
N ASP A 508 -21.21 -41.01 24.24
CA ASP A 508 -22.06 -41.63 25.26
C ASP A 508 -21.64 -43.08 25.53
N SER A 509 -21.38 -43.86 24.48
CA SER A 509 -20.84 -45.22 24.61
C SER A 509 -19.49 -45.24 25.34
N LEU A 510 -18.62 -44.26 25.07
CA LEU A 510 -17.36 -44.10 25.78
C LEU A 510 -17.56 -43.65 27.24
N PHE A 511 -18.52 -42.76 27.52
CA PHE A 511 -18.89 -42.31 28.86
C PHE A 511 -19.39 -43.47 29.72
N ASP A 512 -20.34 -44.25 29.21
CA ASP A 512 -20.96 -45.36 29.93
C ASP A 512 -19.91 -46.47 30.22
N THR A 513 -18.94 -46.68 29.32
CA THR A 513 -17.81 -47.61 29.52
C THR A 513 -16.87 -47.21 30.68
N LEU A 514 -16.89 -45.95 31.11
CA LEU A 514 -16.02 -45.44 32.20
C LEU A 514 -16.64 -45.60 33.60
N ASN A 515 -17.81 -46.24 33.71
CA ASN A 515 -18.55 -46.47 34.97
C ASN A 515 -18.82 -45.17 35.76
N PRO A 516 -19.65 -44.25 35.22
CA PRO A 516 -20.05 -43.04 35.93
C PRO A 516 -20.79 -43.36 37.23
N VAL A 517 -20.57 -42.52 38.25
CA VAL A 517 -21.26 -42.59 39.55
C VAL A 517 -22.27 -41.45 39.57
N ASP A 518 -23.53 -41.76 39.89
CA ASP A 518 -24.65 -40.80 39.88
C ASP A 518 -24.77 -39.98 38.57
N GLY A 519 -24.39 -40.58 37.44
CA GLY A 519 -24.44 -39.94 36.12
C GLY A 519 -23.33 -38.92 35.84
N LYS A 520 -22.30 -38.82 36.72
CA LYS A 520 -21.10 -38.01 36.50
C LYS A 520 -19.81 -38.85 36.57
N LEU A 521 -18.76 -38.41 35.86
CA LEU A 521 -17.41 -38.97 35.91
C LEU A 521 -16.51 -38.14 36.81
N SER A 522 -15.70 -38.80 37.64
CA SER A 522 -14.65 -38.11 38.38
C SER A 522 -13.50 -37.68 37.48
N ARG A 523 -12.78 -36.62 37.89
CA ARG A 523 -11.59 -36.10 37.18
C ARG A 523 -10.55 -37.18 36.84
N THR A 524 -10.40 -38.20 37.69
CA THR A 524 -9.49 -39.34 37.46
C THR A 524 -10.02 -40.31 36.39
N ALA A 525 -11.31 -40.62 36.39
CA ALA A 525 -11.96 -41.43 35.36
C ALA A 525 -11.91 -40.73 33.98
N ALA A 526 -12.33 -39.46 33.93
CA ALA A 526 -12.28 -38.65 32.70
C ALA A 526 -10.86 -38.51 32.13
N LYS A 527 -9.85 -38.27 32.98
CA LYS A 527 -8.43 -38.22 32.57
C LYS A 527 -7.97 -39.53 31.91
N THR A 528 -8.50 -40.67 32.32
CA THR A 528 -8.14 -41.99 31.77
C THR A 528 -8.63 -42.15 30.31
N ALA A 529 -9.75 -41.49 29.95
CA ALA A 529 -10.19 -41.39 28.56
C ALA A 529 -9.37 -40.34 27.79
N LEU A 530 -9.25 -39.13 28.33
CA LEU A 530 -8.58 -38.00 27.67
C LEU A 530 -7.11 -38.29 27.31
N VAL A 531 -6.37 -39.01 28.15
CA VAL A 531 -4.96 -39.39 27.89
C VAL A 531 -4.81 -40.31 26.66
N LYS A 532 -5.85 -41.06 26.27
CA LYS A 532 -5.81 -41.90 25.05
C LYS A 532 -5.64 -41.09 23.77
N SER A 533 -5.99 -39.80 23.78
CA SER A 533 -5.77 -38.86 22.66
C SER A 533 -4.29 -38.54 22.38
N LYS A 534 -3.38 -38.88 23.31
CA LYS A 534 -1.94 -38.54 23.28
C LYS A 534 -1.62 -37.04 23.27
N LEU A 535 -2.59 -36.17 23.58
CA LEU A 535 -2.35 -34.74 23.73
C LEU A 535 -1.50 -34.42 25.00
N PRO A 536 -0.68 -33.36 24.98
CA PRO A 536 0.09 -32.91 26.14
C PRO A 536 -0.76 -32.66 27.39
N SER A 537 -0.22 -32.98 28.57
CA SER A 537 -0.95 -32.89 29.85
C SER A 537 -1.50 -31.49 30.17
N GLY A 538 -0.76 -30.42 29.82
CA GLY A 538 -1.24 -29.04 29.97
C GLY A 538 -2.43 -28.69 29.06
N ILE A 539 -2.47 -29.26 27.85
CA ILE A 539 -3.60 -29.10 26.92
C ILE A 539 -4.82 -29.88 27.44
N LEU A 540 -4.62 -31.12 27.89
CA LEU A 540 -5.70 -31.91 28.50
C LEU A 540 -6.28 -31.26 29.77
N GLY A 541 -5.43 -30.62 30.59
CA GLY A 541 -5.89 -29.83 31.74
C GLY A 541 -6.77 -28.65 31.34
N ARG A 542 -6.39 -27.92 30.28
CA ARG A 542 -7.18 -26.81 29.72
C ARG A 542 -8.50 -27.28 29.10
N ILE A 543 -8.51 -28.41 28.38
CA ILE A 543 -9.75 -29.01 27.86
C ILE A 543 -10.69 -29.37 29.01
N TYR A 544 -10.19 -30.01 30.06
CA TYR A 544 -10.99 -30.33 31.25
C TYR A 544 -11.63 -29.06 31.84
N GLN A 545 -10.82 -28.02 32.07
CA GLN A 545 -11.29 -26.74 32.63
C GLN A 545 -12.33 -26.01 31.75
N LEU A 546 -12.24 -26.15 30.42
CA LEU A 546 -13.23 -25.61 29.48
C LEU A 546 -14.52 -26.45 29.39
N SER A 547 -14.50 -27.68 29.91
CA SER A 547 -15.62 -28.63 29.82
C SER A 547 -16.40 -28.79 31.12
N ASP A 548 -15.75 -28.56 32.26
CA ASP A 548 -16.30 -28.49 33.62
C ASP A 548 -17.05 -27.14 33.78
N VAL A 549 -18.28 -27.07 33.25
CA VAL A 549 -19.04 -25.81 33.06
C VAL A 549 -19.71 -25.37 34.36
N ASP A 550 -20.23 -26.32 35.16
CA ASP A 550 -20.77 -26.02 36.50
C ASP A 550 -19.69 -25.88 37.59
N GLN A 551 -18.42 -26.20 37.26
CA GLN A 551 -17.24 -26.13 38.14
C GLN A 551 -17.34 -27.03 39.38
N ASP A 552 -18.16 -28.10 39.34
CA ASP A 552 -18.27 -29.06 40.46
C ASP A 552 -17.07 -30.03 40.55
N GLY A 553 -16.20 -30.05 39.53
CA GLY A 553 -14.98 -30.87 39.53
C GLY A 553 -15.19 -32.31 39.06
N LEU A 554 -16.41 -32.66 38.65
CA LEU A 554 -16.79 -33.88 37.93
C LEU A 554 -17.05 -33.52 36.45
N LEU A 555 -17.51 -34.46 35.64
CA LEU A 555 -18.06 -34.19 34.31
C LEU A 555 -19.36 -34.97 34.13
N SER A 556 -20.46 -34.28 33.87
CA SER A 556 -21.70 -34.90 33.38
C SER A 556 -21.52 -35.52 31.99
N LYS A 557 -22.54 -36.25 31.52
CA LYS A 557 -22.58 -36.84 30.18
C LYS A 557 -22.47 -35.78 29.07
N ASP A 558 -23.00 -34.59 29.31
CA ASP A 558 -22.89 -33.44 28.42
C ASP A 558 -21.48 -32.85 28.40
N GLU A 559 -20.92 -32.58 29.57
CA GLU A 559 -19.59 -32.00 29.73
C GLU A 559 -18.48 -32.94 29.23
N PHE A 560 -18.66 -34.25 29.38
CA PHE A 560 -17.74 -35.24 28.80
C PHE A 560 -17.80 -35.27 27.26
N ALA A 561 -19.00 -35.16 26.67
CA ALA A 561 -19.16 -35.07 25.22
C ALA A 561 -18.49 -33.79 24.67
N LEU A 562 -18.62 -32.66 25.38
CA LEU A 562 -17.90 -31.42 25.08
C LEU A 562 -16.37 -31.61 25.16
N ALA A 563 -15.87 -32.25 26.21
CA ALA A 563 -14.44 -32.52 26.36
C ALA A 563 -13.87 -33.36 25.21
N MET A 564 -14.61 -34.38 24.75
CA MET A 564 -14.22 -35.21 23.61
C MET A 564 -14.28 -34.46 22.28
N HIS A 565 -15.25 -33.54 22.09
CA HIS A 565 -15.30 -32.67 20.93
C HIS A 565 -14.13 -31.68 20.89
N LEU A 566 -13.77 -31.06 22.03
CA LEU A 566 -12.58 -30.19 22.14
C LEU A 566 -11.26 -30.95 21.90
N VAL A 567 -11.17 -32.22 22.31
CA VAL A 567 -10.05 -33.10 21.93
C VAL A 567 -9.98 -33.27 20.41
N ASN A 568 -11.10 -33.54 19.75
CA ASN A 568 -11.15 -33.70 18.29
C ASN A 568 -10.75 -32.41 17.56
N ILE A 569 -11.28 -31.25 17.97
CA ILE A 569 -10.86 -29.92 17.46
C ILE A 569 -9.34 -29.76 17.54
N LYS A 570 -8.74 -30.13 18.68
CA LYS A 570 -7.29 -29.99 18.89
C LYS A 570 -6.45 -31.01 18.11
N LEU A 571 -6.97 -32.22 17.88
CA LEU A 571 -6.34 -33.23 17.01
C LEU A 571 -6.40 -32.83 15.52
N SER A 572 -7.46 -32.14 15.10
CA SER A 572 -7.62 -31.55 13.76
C SER A 572 -6.76 -30.30 13.51
N GLY A 573 -5.83 -29.98 14.42
CA GLY A 573 -4.85 -28.90 14.26
C GLY A 573 -5.30 -27.51 14.71
N HIS A 574 -6.54 -27.33 15.16
CA HIS A 574 -7.06 -26.03 15.59
C HIS A 574 -6.56 -25.63 16.98
N GLU A 575 -6.65 -24.34 17.32
CA GLU A 575 -6.37 -23.86 18.68
C GLU A 575 -7.54 -24.15 19.64
N LEU A 576 -7.34 -23.92 20.94
CA LEU A 576 -8.39 -23.98 21.96
C LEU A 576 -8.68 -22.56 22.45
N PRO A 577 -9.95 -22.20 22.70
CA PRO A 577 -10.30 -20.84 23.07
C PRO A 577 -9.84 -20.53 24.50
N SER A 578 -9.73 -19.24 24.83
CA SER A 578 -9.45 -18.80 26.22
C SER A 578 -10.65 -19.06 27.14
N GLU A 579 -11.86 -18.91 26.62
CA GLU A 579 -13.15 -19.06 27.30
C GLU A 579 -14.09 -19.85 26.39
N LEU A 580 -15.04 -20.61 26.95
CA LEU A 580 -15.94 -21.45 26.15
C LEU A 580 -16.98 -20.58 25.40
N PRO A 581 -17.08 -20.65 24.06
CA PRO A 581 -18.10 -19.92 23.31
C PRO A 581 -19.53 -20.42 23.63
N SER A 582 -20.50 -19.50 23.57
CA SER A 582 -21.90 -19.77 23.92
C SER A 582 -22.57 -20.89 23.10
N HIS A 583 -22.18 -21.07 21.83
CA HIS A 583 -22.71 -22.15 20.99
C HIS A 583 -22.17 -23.53 21.36
N LEU A 584 -20.99 -23.60 22.01
CA LEU A 584 -20.42 -24.85 22.52
C LEU A 584 -20.88 -25.19 23.95
N VAL A 585 -21.45 -24.23 24.70
CA VAL A 585 -22.07 -24.51 26.02
C VAL A 585 -23.17 -25.56 25.86
N PRO A 586 -23.18 -26.64 26.66
CA PRO A 586 -24.20 -27.69 26.55
C PRO A 586 -25.61 -27.13 26.80
N PRO A 587 -26.65 -27.59 26.09
CA PRO A 587 -28.01 -27.05 26.22
C PRO A 587 -28.57 -27.03 27.64
N SER A 588 -28.19 -28.03 28.45
CA SER A 588 -28.53 -28.18 29.87
C SER A 588 -27.96 -27.08 30.78
N HIS A 589 -26.87 -26.41 30.37
CA HIS A 589 -26.21 -25.33 31.12
C HIS A 589 -26.45 -23.94 30.50
N ARG A 590 -27.25 -23.83 29.43
CA ARG A 590 -27.64 -22.53 28.86
C ARG A 590 -28.72 -21.89 29.75
N SER A 591 -28.42 -20.72 30.33
CA SER A 591 -29.42 -19.95 31.08
C SER A 591 -30.59 -19.58 30.17
N ALA A 592 -31.80 -19.99 30.54
CA ALA A 592 -33.02 -19.63 29.83
C ALA A 592 -33.10 -18.09 29.71
N SER A 593 -33.10 -17.61 28.47
CA SER A 593 -33.06 -16.20 28.08
C SER A 593 -34.35 -15.83 27.37
#